data_AF-A0A2M7SSP2-F1
#
_entry.id   AF-A0A2M7SSP2-F1
#
_cell.length_a   1.000
_cell.length_b   1.000
_cell.length_c   1.000
_cell.angle_alpha   90.00
_cell.angle_beta   90.00
_cell.angle_gamma   90.00
#
_symmetry.space_group_name_H-M   'P 1'
#
loop_
_entity.id
_entity.type
_entity.pdbx_description
1 polymer ?
#
loop_
_entity_poly.entity_id
_entity_poly.type
_entity_poly.pdbx_seq_one_letter_code
_entity_poly.pdbx_strand_id
1 'polypeptide(L)'
;MISGLASHFGHIERFGGRLKPFMEYLDRIVTGGNSVTIVSRQSSRLEELWTEHNPPSAIRHLPSAIRHQLTAIRNPRFVEASLSAGFQLKDESLLSIYLITDSEIFGWERPQPRQRPSPLAETPETAYADLHPGDWVVHVDYGVGRFTGLVQRTLEGLAREFLCLEYQNGDQLFVPIHQADRLTRYIGPDASPPRPGQLGSQEWPEARRRVREAVQAVAVELLDLYARRQVAEGFAFSEDSVWQSELESSFPYVETPDQVQALADIKRDMETPRPMDRLLCGDVGYGKTEVALRAAFKSVMSGKQAAVLVPTTVLAQQHYDTFRQRLSAFPVTVEMLSRFRTPREQSQILYALAQGAVDIVIGTHRLIQPDVTFRDLGLVVIDEEQRFGVT
;
A
#
# COMPACT_ATOMS: atom_id res chain seq x y z
N MET A 1 -2.75 34.87 44.14
CA MET A 1 -3.32 33.85 43.24
C MET A 1 -2.29 33.57 42.18
N ILE A 2 -1.64 32.41 42.22
CA ILE A 2 -0.63 32.04 41.21
C ILE A 2 -1.42 31.44 40.04
N SER A 3 -1.69 32.24 39.00
CA SER A 3 -2.12 31.69 37.72
C SER A 3 -0.98 30.79 37.22
N GLY A 4 -1.18 29.48 37.32
CA GLY A 4 -0.16 28.52 36.87
C GLY A 4 0.14 28.74 35.39
N LEU A 5 1.40 28.56 34.98
CA LEU A 5 1.87 28.65 33.60
C LEU A 5 0.93 27.96 32.60
N ALA A 6 0.31 26.83 32.99
CA ALA A 6 -0.67 26.10 32.20
C ALA A 6 -1.90 26.93 31.76
N SER A 7 -2.35 27.91 32.55
CA SER A 7 -3.50 28.77 32.23
C SER A 7 -3.25 29.76 31.08
N HIS A 8 -1.97 29.95 30.72
CA HIS A 8 -1.57 30.79 29.59
C HIS A 8 -1.56 30.01 28.27
N PHE A 9 -1.66 28.68 28.30
CA PHE A 9 -1.73 27.85 27.11
C PHE A 9 -3.19 27.64 26.66
N GLY A 10 -3.45 27.89 25.39
CA GLY A 10 -4.72 27.67 24.71
C GLY A 10 -4.58 26.72 23.53
N HIS A 11 -5.73 26.23 23.06
CA HIS A 11 -5.80 25.39 21.87
C HIS A 11 -5.98 26.23 20.60
N ILE A 12 -5.38 25.76 19.52
CA ILE A 12 -5.53 26.32 18.17
C ILE A 12 -6.70 25.62 17.46
N GLU A 13 -7.39 26.35 16.60
CA GLU A 13 -8.48 25.81 15.79
C GLU A 13 -7.95 24.75 14.81
N ARG A 14 -8.71 23.67 14.60
CA ARG A 14 -8.34 22.60 13.68
C ARG A 14 -9.05 22.79 12.33
N PHE A 15 -8.28 22.83 11.25
CA PHE A 15 -8.79 23.14 9.91
C PHE A 15 -9.14 21.90 9.09
N GLY A 16 -8.55 20.75 9.41
CA GLY A 16 -8.89 19.46 8.78
C GLY A 16 -8.58 19.42 7.27
N GLY A 17 -7.48 20.04 6.85
CA GLY A 17 -7.03 20.12 5.46
C GLY A 17 -7.65 21.27 4.66
N ARG A 18 -8.54 22.07 5.26
CA ARG A 18 -9.14 23.23 4.60
C ARG A 18 -8.17 24.42 4.59
N LEU A 19 -7.31 24.45 3.57
CA LEU A 19 -6.24 25.45 3.43
C LEU A 19 -6.74 26.89 3.30
N LYS A 20 -7.86 27.14 2.60
CA LYS A 20 -8.37 28.50 2.42
C LYS A 20 -8.83 29.14 3.76
N PRO A 21 -9.70 28.50 4.56
CA PRO A 21 -10.02 28.98 5.91
C PRO A 21 -8.79 29.10 6.82
N PHE A 22 -7.81 28.20 6.66
CA PHE A 22 -6.56 28.27 7.41
C PHE A 22 -5.76 29.54 7.07
N MET A 23 -5.65 29.90 5.79
CA MET A 23 -4.94 31.13 5.39
C MET A 23 -5.63 32.40 5.90
N GLU A 24 -6.97 32.45 5.84
CA GLU A 24 -7.76 33.56 6.40
C GLU A 24 -7.58 33.67 7.93
N TYR A 25 -7.52 32.53 8.62
CA TYR A 25 -7.22 32.48 10.05
C TYR A 25 -5.81 32.98 10.36
N LEU A 26 -4.83 32.54 9.57
CA LEU A 26 -3.43 32.89 9.74
C LEU A 26 -3.21 34.39 9.52
N ASP A 27 -3.85 34.96 8.49
CA ASP A 27 -3.83 36.38 8.18
C ASP A 27 -4.35 37.24 9.35
N ARG A 28 -5.47 36.83 9.95
CA ARG A 28 -6.05 37.51 11.12
C ARG A 28 -5.11 37.50 12.32
N ILE A 29 -4.44 36.38 12.60
CA ILE A 29 -3.52 36.26 13.74
C ILE A 29 -2.28 37.11 13.54
N VAL A 30 -1.71 37.05 12.34
CA VAL A 30 -0.52 37.79 11.94
C VAL A 30 -0.81 39.30 11.93
N THR A 31 -1.95 39.72 11.40
CA THR A 31 -2.41 41.12 11.42
C THR A 31 -2.65 41.64 12.85
N GLY A 32 -3.01 40.75 13.77
CA GLY A 32 -3.09 41.03 15.21
C GLY A 32 -1.73 41.28 15.88
N GLY A 33 -0.61 41.22 15.14
CA GLY A 33 0.74 41.45 15.64
C GLY A 33 1.36 40.25 16.36
N ASN A 34 0.72 39.08 16.32
CA ASN A 34 1.16 37.90 17.06
C ASN A 34 2.36 37.21 16.39
N SER A 35 3.21 36.57 17.19
CA SER A 35 4.31 35.77 16.67
C SER A 35 3.79 34.39 16.27
N VAL A 36 3.90 34.02 15.00
CA VAL A 36 3.40 32.74 14.46
C VAL A 36 4.56 31.92 13.92
N THR A 37 4.67 30.68 14.38
CA THR A 37 5.59 29.67 13.84
C THR A 37 4.78 28.48 13.34
N ILE A 38 5.01 28.09 12.10
CA ILE A 38 4.38 26.95 11.45
C ILE A 38 5.43 25.87 11.27
N VAL A 39 5.18 24.71 11.86
CA VAL A 39 6.06 23.55 11.77
C VAL A 39 5.37 22.48 10.93
N SER A 40 5.86 22.29 9.71
CA SER A 40 5.27 21.37 8.75
C SER A 40 6.35 20.84 7.81
N ARG A 41 6.24 19.57 7.41
CA ARG A 41 7.06 19.05 6.29
C ARG A 41 6.65 19.64 4.93
N GLN A 42 5.51 20.31 4.86
CA GLN A 42 5.06 21.07 3.70
C GLN A 42 5.33 22.58 3.89
N SER A 43 6.35 22.96 4.65
CA SER A 43 6.72 24.35 4.94
C SER A 43 6.80 25.19 3.66
N SER A 44 7.47 24.70 2.63
CA SER A 44 7.65 25.37 1.33
C SER A 44 6.30 25.68 0.65
N ARG A 45 5.38 24.71 0.60
CA ARG A 45 4.04 24.89 0.02
C ARG A 45 3.22 25.90 0.82
N LEU A 46 3.25 25.80 2.14
CA LEU A 46 2.50 26.71 3.01
C LEU A 46 3.04 28.15 2.91
N GLU A 47 4.35 28.30 2.71
CA GLU A 47 4.99 29.60 2.47
C GLU A 47 4.61 30.20 1.11
N GLU A 48 4.55 29.38 0.05
CA GLU A 48 4.06 29.79 -1.27
C GLU A 48 2.61 30.26 -1.19
N LEU A 49 1.72 29.44 -0.62
CA LEU A 49 0.30 29.78 -0.46
C LEU A 49 0.09 31.05 0.38
N TRP A 50 0.90 31.24 1.42
CA TRP A 50 0.88 32.48 2.20
C TRP A 50 1.30 33.69 1.37
N THR A 51 2.34 33.55 0.55
CA THR A 51 2.85 34.63 -0.31
C THR A 51 1.85 34.99 -1.41
N GLU A 52 1.15 34.01 -1.98
CA GLU A 52 0.05 34.24 -2.92
C GLU A 52 -1.12 34.98 -2.28
N HIS A 53 -1.48 34.62 -1.04
CA HIS A 53 -2.57 35.24 -0.30
C HIS A 53 -2.22 36.65 0.21
N ASN A 54 -0.94 36.88 0.57
CA ASN A 54 -0.42 38.12 1.12
C ASN A 54 0.82 38.60 0.34
N PRO A 55 0.64 39.19 -0.85
CA PRO A 55 1.75 39.60 -1.69
C PRO A 55 2.61 40.69 -0.99
N PRO A 56 3.95 40.60 -1.05
CA PRO A 56 4.88 41.50 -0.36
C PRO A 56 4.86 42.96 -0.83
N SER A 57 3.94 43.35 -1.72
CA SER A 57 3.75 44.70 -2.23
C SER A 57 3.40 45.75 -1.16
N ALA A 58 2.88 45.34 0.01
CA ALA A 58 2.50 46.27 1.07
C ALA A 58 3.68 46.96 1.80
N ILE A 59 4.92 46.46 1.66
CA ILE A 59 6.09 46.89 2.47
C ILE A 59 7.20 47.52 1.59
N ARG A 60 7.02 47.60 0.27
CA ARG A 60 8.04 48.11 -0.68
C ARG A 60 8.48 49.55 -0.44
N HIS A 61 7.62 50.38 0.14
CA HIS A 61 7.89 51.81 0.35
C HIS A 61 8.68 52.14 1.63
N LEU A 62 8.98 51.14 2.48
CA LEU A 62 9.68 51.37 3.75
C LEU A 62 11.21 51.19 3.63
N PRO A 63 12.03 51.98 4.36
CA PRO A 63 13.48 51.85 4.40
C PRO A 63 13.94 50.43 4.77
N SER A 64 15.07 49.96 4.21
CA SER A 64 15.56 48.56 4.34
C SER A 64 15.75 48.08 5.79
N ALA A 65 16.20 48.96 6.69
CA ALA A 65 16.39 48.65 8.11
C ALA A 65 15.06 48.35 8.83
N ILE A 66 14.01 49.14 8.55
CA ILE A 66 12.66 48.96 9.09
C ILE A 66 11.99 47.74 8.43
N ARG A 67 12.28 47.50 7.14
CA ARG A 67 11.77 46.37 6.37
C ARG A 67 12.17 45.04 7.00
N HIS A 68 13.46 44.85 7.33
CA HIS A 68 13.96 43.61 7.96
C HIS A 68 13.37 43.36 9.36
N GLN A 69 13.19 44.42 10.15
CA GLN A 69 12.61 44.32 11.49
C GLN A 69 11.10 44.05 11.46
N LEU A 70 10.36 44.70 10.54
CA LEU A 70 8.93 44.46 10.37
C LEU A 70 8.62 43.11 9.72
N THR A 71 9.43 42.63 8.76
CA THR A 71 9.27 41.28 8.19
C THR A 71 9.48 40.19 9.23
N ALA A 72 10.39 40.39 10.19
CA ALA A 72 10.63 39.43 11.27
C ALA A 72 9.52 39.38 12.32
N ILE A 73 8.71 40.44 12.43
CA ILE A 73 7.61 40.58 13.41
C ILE A 73 6.24 40.29 12.76
N ARG A 74 6.09 40.50 11.44
CA ARG A 74 4.81 40.39 10.72
C ARG A 74 4.68 39.19 9.78
N ASN A 75 5.71 38.38 9.55
CA ASN A 75 5.54 37.17 8.76
C ASN A 75 5.58 35.92 9.66
N PRO A 76 4.73 34.91 9.39
CA PRO A 76 4.86 33.61 10.00
C PRO A 76 6.24 33.01 9.66
N ARG A 77 6.85 32.34 10.63
CA ARG A 77 8.07 31.56 10.41
C ARG A 77 7.67 30.15 9.98
N PHE A 78 8.13 29.71 8.81
CA PHE A 78 7.95 28.33 8.35
C PHE A 78 9.19 27.51 8.71
N VAL A 79 8.99 26.36 9.32
CA VAL A 79 10.06 25.44 9.73
C VAL A 79 9.73 24.05 9.22
N GLU A 80 10.66 23.45 8.49
CA GLU A 80 10.54 22.08 7.99
C GLU A 80 10.85 21.08 9.12
N ALA A 81 9.82 20.67 9.86
CA ALA A 81 9.91 19.64 10.89
C ALA A 81 8.52 19.04 11.17
N SER A 82 8.44 18.09 12.11
CA SER A 82 7.19 17.46 12.53
C SER A 82 7.06 17.53 14.06
N LEU A 83 5.94 18.06 14.55
CA LEU A 83 5.58 18.12 15.97
C LEU A 83 4.18 17.57 16.19
N SER A 84 3.93 16.98 17.36
CA SER A 84 2.67 16.28 17.66
C SER A 84 1.46 17.20 17.76
N ALA A 85 1.65 18.39 18.33
CA ALA A 85 0.59 19.38 18.47
C ALA A 85 1.16 20.79 18.56
N GLY A 86 0.36 21.74 18.08
CA GLY A 86 0.56 23.16 18.28
C GLY A 86 0.04 23.66 19.62
N PHE A 87 0.38 24.90 19.96
CA PHE A 87 -0.19 25.60 21.10
C PHE A 87 -0.28 27.10 20.86
N GLN A 88 -1.23 27.73 21.53
CA GLN A 88 -1.29 29.18 21.68
C GLN A 88 -0.80 29.54 23.08
N LEU A 89 0.17 30.45 23.20
CA LEU A 89 0.56 31.05 24.48
C LEU A 89 0.04 32.49 24.54
N LYS A 90 -0.85 32.75 25.50
CA LYS A 90 -1.41 34.08 25.78
C LYS A 90 -0.63 34.72 26.91
N ASP A 91 -0.04 35.88 26.67
CA ASP A 91 0.56 36.72 27.71
C ASP A 91 -0.35 37.95 27.89
N GLU A 92 -0.66 38.32 29.13
CA GLU A 92 -1.51 39.50 29.43
C GLU A 92 -0.79 40.84 29.17
N SER A 93 0.53 40.80 28.98
CA SER A 93 1.41 41.97 28.82
C SER A 93 2.22 41.99 27.51
N LEU A 94 2.19 40.91 26.71
CA LEU A 94 2.94 40.76 25.46
C LEU A 94 2.08 40.14 24.33
N LEU A 95 2.58 40.21 23.10
CA LEU A 95 2.00 39.58 21.90
C LEU A 95 1.87 38.06 22.09
N SER A 96 0.75 37.47 21.71
CA SER A 96 0.54 36.01 21.85
C SER A 96 1.43 35.25 20.86
N ILE A 97 1.90 34.06 21.28
CA ILE A 97 2.74 33.18 20.47
C ILE A 97 1.90 32.00 19.98
N TYR A 98 1.96 31.70 18.69
CA TYR A 98 1.29 30.57 18.07
C TYR A 98 2.32 29.63 17.48
N LEU A 99 2.24 28.37 17.87
CA LEU A 99 2.92 27.26 17.21
C LEU A 99 1.84 26.41 16.53
N ILE A 100 1.82 26.38 15.21
CA ILE A 100 0.84 25.62 14.42
C ILE A 100 1.57 24.45 13.75
N THR A 101 1.04 23.23 13.86
CA THR A 101 1.63 22.03 13.24
C THR A 101 0.69 21.39 12.22
N ASP A 102 1.16 20.33 11.55
CA ASP A 102 0.34 19.51 10.65
C ASP A 102 -0.94 18.99 11.32
N SER A 103 -0.95 18.80 12.65
CA SER A 103 -2.11 18.35 13.41
C SER A 103 -3.25 19.36 13.39
N GLU A 104 -2.97 20.66 13.50
CA GLU A 104 -3.98 21.71 13.42
C GLU A 104 -4.40 21.99 11.97
N ILE A 105 -3.44 21.97 11.04
CA ILE A 105 -3.69 22.29 9.62
C ILE A 105 -4.48 21.18 8.95
N PHE A 106 -4.01 19.93 9.08
CA PHE A 106 -4.55 18.79 8.36
C PHE A 106 -5.48 17.92 9.19
N GLY A 107 -5.39 17.94 10.53
CA GLY A 107 -6.30 17.23 11.42
C GLY A 107 -5.85 15.82 11.85
N TRP A 108 -4.58 15.46 11.67
CA TRP A 108 -4.05 14.13 11.95
C TRP A 108 -2.72 14.23 12.72
N GLU A 109 -2.54 13.39 13.74
CA GLU A 109 -1.27 13.24 14.45
C GLU A 109 -0.52 12.03 13.87
N ARG A 110 0.70 12.22 13.35
CA ARG A 110 1.53 11.08 12.90
C ARG A 110 2.14 10.37 14.10
N PRO A 111 1.90 9.06 14.31
CA PRO A 111 2.58 8.31 15.37
C PRO A 111 4.08 8.21 15.06
N GLN A 112 4.93 8.48 16.05
CA GLN A 112 6.37 8.30 15.92
C GLN A 112 6.71 6.81 15.71
N PRO A 113 7.62 6.47 14.78
CA PRO A 113 7.98 5.09 14.50
C PRO A 113 8.69 4.50 15.73
N ARG A 114 8.03 3.58 16.42
CA ARG A 114 8.67 2.74 17.43
C ARG A 114 9.52 1.73 16.67
N GLN A 115 10.84 1.89 16.68
CA GLN A 115 11.75 0.90 16.09
C GLN A 115 11.50 -0.43 16.78
N ARG A 116 10.83 -1.36 16.08
CA ARG A 116 10.80 -2.76 16.49
C ARG A 116 12.19 -3.33 16.18
N PRO A 117 12.81 -4.07 17.11
CA PRO A 117 13.99 -4.84 16.76
C PRO A 117 13.62 -5.77 15.61
N SER A 118 14.45 -5.76 14.55
CA SER A 118 14.29 -6.67 13.43
C SER A 118 14.26 -8.10 13.98
N PRO A 119 13.31 -8.96 13.58
CA PRO A 119 13.49 -10.38 13.80
C PRO A 119 14.80 -10.78 13.12
N LEU A 120 15.62 -11.54 13.85
CA LEU A 120 16.77 -12.24 13.28
C LEU A 120 16.23 -13.07 12.11
N ALA A 121 16.85 -12.94 10.94
CA ALA A 121 16.50 -13.71 9.76
C ALA A 121 16.46 -15.20 10.13
N GLU A 122 15.27 -15.79 10.10
CA GLU A 122 15.14 -17.23 10.28
C GLU A 122 15.91 -17.90 9.14
N THR A 123 16.90 -18.70 9.49
CA THR A 123 17.69 -19.48 8.55
C THR A 123 16.76 -20.46 7.82
N PRO A 124 16.92 -20.67 6.49
CA PRO A 124 16.13 -21.65 5.71
C PRO A 124 16.17 -23.09 6.26
N GLU A 125 17.15 -23.35 7.12
CA GLU A 125 17.44 -24.62 7.77
C GLU A 125 16.34 -25.05 8.76
N THR A 126 15.51 -24.10 9.22
CA THR A 126 14.38 -24.35 10.13
C THR A 126 13.14 -24.92 9.45
N ALA A 127 13.07 -24.91 8.10
CA ALA A 127 11.91 -25.40 7.35
C ALA A 127 11.89 -26.94 7.15
N TYR A 128 12.99 -27.64 7.49
CA TYR A 128 13.21 -29.02 7.05
C TYR A 128 13.39 -30.07 8.16
N ALA A 129 12.97 -29.81 9.41
CA ALA A 129 13.25 -30.75 10.52
C ALA A 129 12.13 -30.99 11.54
N ASP A 130 10.84 -30.90 11.16
CA ASP A 130 9.72 -31.18 12.08
C ASP A 130 8.79 -32.32 11.61
N LEU A 131 9.34 -33.41 11.06
CA LEU A 131 8.52 -34.60 10.78
C LEU A 131 8.29 -35.41 12.07
N HIS A 132 7.04 -35.44 12.53
CA HIS A 132 6.63 -36.21 13.69
C HIS A 132 5.95 -37.52 13.27
N PRO A 133 6.17 -38.63 13.99
CA PRO A 133 5.42 -39.86 13.76
C PRO A 133 3.92 -39.60 13.74
N GLY A 134 3.27 -39.97 12.64
CA GLY A 134 1.87 -39.71 12.36
C GLY A 134 1.62 -38.70 11.25
N ASP A 135 2.61 -37.87 10.91
CA ASP A 135 2.49 -36.85 9.86
C ASP A 135 2.31 -37.45 8.47
N TRP A 136 1.55 -36.75 7.64
CA TRP A 136 1.45 -37.06 6.22
C TRP A 136 2.62 -36.46 5.47
N VAL A 137 3.27 -37.28 4.64
CA VAL A 137 4.42 -36.90 3.84
C VAL A 137 4.24 -37.34 2.40
N VAL A 138 4.88 -36.62 1.49
CA VAL A 138 4.89 -36.92 0.07
C VAL A 138 6.28 -37.39 -0.30
N HIS A 139 6.39 -38.64 -0.77
CA HIS A 139 7.60 -39.12 -1.42
C HIS A 139 7.51 -38.83 -2.92
N VAL A 140 8.56 -38.25 -3.50
CA VAL A 140 8.61 -37.82 -4.91
C VAL A 140 8.21 -38.91 -5.93
N ASP A 141 8.57 -40.18 -5.66
CA ASP A 141 8.28 -41.32 -6.55
C ASP A 141 7.04 -42.14 -6.18
N TYR A 142 6.62 -42.13 -4.92
CA TYR A 142 5.64 -43.10 -4.40
C TYR A 142 4.37 -42.42 -3.86
N GLY A 143 4.35 -41.10 -3.81
CA GLY A 143 3.19 -40.32 -3.40
C GLY A 143 3.03 -40.20 -1.90
N VAL A 144 1.77 -39.97 -1.50
CA VAL A 144 1.40 -39.63 -0.11
C VAL A 144 1.45 -40.87 0.77
N GLY A 145 2.26 -40.82 1.82
CA GLY A 145 2.37 -41.85 2.86
C GLY A 145 2.35 -41.22 4.25
N ARG A 146 2.24 -42.06 5.27
CA ARG A 146 2.26 -41.64 6.68
C ARG A 146 3.63 -41.93 7.28
N PHE A 147 4.27 -40.93 7.87
CA PHE A 147 5.54 -41.13 8.55
C PHE A 147 5.32 -41.89 9.86
N THR A 148 5.98 -43.02 10.04
CA THR A 148 5.85 -43.87 11.25
C THR A 148 7.02 -43.70 12.22
N GLY A 149 8.16 -43.19 11.75
CA GLY A 149 9.34 -42.93 12.57
C GLY A 149 10.65 -43.40 11.94
N LEU A 150 11.71 -43.33 12.72
CA LEU A 150 13.03 -43.86 12.39
C LEU A 150 13.13 -45.34 12.80
N VAL A 151 13.67 -46.15 11.89
CA VAL A 151 13.86 -47.58 12.11
C VAL A 151 15.29 -47.97 11.76
N GLN A 152 15.95 -48.69 12.66
CA GLN A 152 17.26 -49.29 12.40
C GLN A 152 17.09 -50.65 11.71
N ARG A 153 17.84 -50.86 10.63
CA ARG A 153 17.91 -52.11 9.88
C ARG A 153 19.37 -52.44 9.60
N THR A 154 19.72 -53.71 9.83
CA THR A 154 21.04 -54.23 9.50
C THR A 154 21.02 -54.75 8.08
N LEU A 155 21.70 -54.06 7.17
CA LEU A 155 21.90 -54.50 5.79
C LEU A 155 23.39 -54.82 5.62
N GLU A 156 23.70 -56.03 5.16
CA GLU A 156 25.07 -56.49 4.90
C GLU A 156 26.02 -56.35 6.12
N GLY A 157 25.48 -56.52 7.33
CA GLY A 157 26.24 -56.44 8.59
C GLY A 157 26.46 -55.01 9.12
N LEU A 158 26.01 -53.98 8.41
CA LEU A 158 26.05 -52.58 8.85
C LEU A 158 24.66 -52.12 9.29
N ALA A 159 24.55 -51.66 10.53
CA ALA A 159 23.34 -51.01 11.03
C ALA A 159 23.17 -49.67 10.32
N ARG A 160 22.05 -49.50 9.61
CA ARG A 160 21.67 -48.25 8.96
C ARG A 160 20.30 -47.81 9.43
N GLU A 161 20.10 -46.51 9.46
CA GLU A 161 18.83 -45.90 9.82
C GLU A 161 18.03 -45.53 8.58
N PHE A 162 16.72 -45.77 8.67
CA PHE A 162 15.76 -45.49 7.61
C PHE A 162 14.57 -44.75 8.20
N LEU A 163 14.01 -43.82 7.43
CA LEU A 163 12.70 -43.23 7.65
C LEU A 163 11.66 -44.24 7.14
N CYS A 164 10.74 -44.64 8.02
CA CYS A 164 9.71 -45.62 7.69
C CYS A 164 8.40 -44.91 7.36
N LEU A 165 7.89 -45.13 6.15
CA LEU A 165 6.59 -44.63 5.69
C LEU A 165 5.60 -45.77 5.54
N GLU A 166 4.36 -45.55 5.95
CA GLU A 166 3.24 -46.46 5.77
C GLU A 166 2.29 -45.94 4.69
N TYR A 167 1.91 -46.82 3.77
CA TYR A 167 1.02 -46.58 2.66
C TYR A 167 -0.29 -47.36 2.84
N GLN A 168 -1.16 -47.32 1.83
CA GLN A 168 -2.42 -48.07 1.87
C GLN A 168 -2.18 -49.57 2.09
N ASN A 169 -3.11 -50.25 2.76
CA ASN A 169 -3.03 -51.69 3.10
C ASN A 169 -1.88 -52.08 4.05
N GLY A 170 -1.20 -51.12 4.68
CA GLY A 170 -0.10 -51.37 5.61
C GLY A 170 1.25 -51.58 4.92
N ASP A 171 1.36 -51.28 3.62
CA ASP A 171 2.61 -51.37 2.88
C ASP A 171 3.65 -50.38 3.42
N GLN A 172 4.88 -50.83 3.64
CA GLN A 172 5.95 -50.01 4.22
C GLN A 172 7.06 -49.68 3.22
N LEU A 173 7.49 -48.42 3.22
CA LEU A 173 8.64 -47.93 2.47
C LEU A 173 9.73 -47.47 3.44
N PHE A 174 10.94 -48.02 3.28
CA PHE A 174 12.12 -47.61 4.04
C PHE A 174 12.99 -46.66 3.21
N VAL A 175 12.97 -45.38 3.55
CA VAL A 175 13.75 -44.34 2.87
C VAL A 175 15.05 -44.11 3.65
N PRO A 176 16.23 -44.30 3.05
CA PRO A 176 17.49 -44.01 3.73
C PRO A 176 17.55 -42.54 4.20
N ILE A 177 18.15 -42.25 5.36
CA ILE A 177 18.26 -40.87 5.88
C ILE A 177 18.90 -39.91 4.86
N HIS A 178 19.91 -40.36 4.10
CA HIS A 178 20.57 -39.52 3.11
C HIS A 178 19.70 -39.19 1.88
N GLN A 179 18.50 -39.78 1.77
CA GLN A 179 17.47 -39.47 0.76
C GLN A 179 16.25 -38.76 1.38
N ALA A 180 16.40 -38.18 2.58
CA ALA A 180 15.32 -37.45 3.25
C ALA A 180 14.85 -36.22 2.45
N ASP A 181 15.70 -35.67 1.57
CA ASP A 181 15.38 -34.59 0.63
C ASP A 181 14.25 -34.95 -0.35
N ARG A 182 13.98 -36.24 -0.53
CA ARG A 182 12.90 -36.76 -1.39
C ARG A 182 11.53 -36.77 -0.70
N LEU A 183 11.49 -36.41 0.58
CA LEU A 183 10.29 -36.32 1.40
C LEU A 183 9.95 -34.86 1.68
N THR A 184 8.67 -34.53 1.54
CA THR A 184 8.15 -33.21 1.90
C THR A 184 6.89 -33.41 2.72
N ARG A 185 6.65 -32.58 3.74
CA ARG A 185 5.40 -32.64 4.50
C ARG A 185 4.22 -32.38 3.56
N TYR A 186 3.17 -33.18 3.66
CA TYR A 186 1.95 -32.95 2.90
C TYR A 186 1.26 -31.68 3.42
N ILE A 187 0.93 -30.77 2.51
CA ILE A 187 0.15 -29.56 2.79
C ILE A 187 -1.09 -29.63 1.89
N GLY A 188 -2.24 -29.91 2.50
CA GLY A 188 -3.52 -29.98 1.80
C GLY A 188 -4.27 -28.65 1.82
N PRO A 189 -5.25 -28.47 0.91
CA PRO A 189 -6.11 -27.27 0.90
C PRO A 189 -7.01 -27.16 2.14
N ASP A 190 -7.33 -28.29 2.79
CA ASP A 190 -8.09 -28.37 4.04
C ASP A 190 -7.33 -29.19 5.09
N ALA A 191 -7.69 -29.07 6.37
CA ALA A 191 -7.16 -29.90 7.46
C ALA A 191 -7.64 -31.37 7.43
N SER A 192 -8.23 -31.83 6.32
CA SER A 192 -8.70 -33.21 6.16
C SER A 192 -7.54 -34.15 5.84
N PRO A 193 -7.50 -35.36 6.43
CA PRO A 193 -6.44 -36.32 6.15
C PRO A 193 -6.49 -36.77 4.67
N PRO A 194 -5.36 -36.77 3.95
CA PRO A 194 -5.30 -37.25 2.58
C PRO A 194 -5.54 -38.76 2.51
N ARG A 195 -5.84 -39.26 1.30
CA ARG A 195 -5.83 -40.69 1.04
C ARG A 195 -4.38 -41.15 0.85
N PRO A 196 -3.89 -42.15 1.60
CA PRO A 196 -2.57 -42.73 1.34
C PRO A 196 -2.54 -43.34 -0.06
N GLY A 197 -1.41 -43.19 -0.74
CA GLY A 197 -1.16 -43.86 -2.01
C GLY A 197 -0.97 -45.37 -1.82
N GLN A 198 -1.00 -46.10 -2.93
CA GLN A 198 -0.66 -47.52 -2.97
C GLN A 198 0.72 -47.72 -3.60
N LEU A 199 1.61 -48.46 -2.94
CA LEU A 199 2.93 -48.76 -3.49
C LEU A 199 2.80 -49.63 -4.75
N GLY A 200 3.54 -49.28 -5.79
CA GLY A 200 3.50 -49.98 -7.08
C GLY A 200 2.31 -49.64 -7.99
N SER A 201 1.37 -48.79 -7.55
CA SER A 201 0.29 -48.29 -8.40
C SER A 201 0.79 -47.26 -9.42
N GLN A 202 0.17 -47.22 -10.59
CA GLN A 202 0.44 -46.20 -11.63
C GLN A 202 -0.27 -44.87 -11.36
N GLU A 203 -1.15 -44.81 -10.34
CA GLU A 203 -1.91 -43.60 -10.01
C GLU A 203 -1.01 -42.38 -9.74
N TRP A 204 0.07 -42.55 -8.97
CA TRP A 204 0.98 -41.44 -8.64
C TRP A 204 1.81 -40.96 -9.84
N PRO A 205 2.49 -41.84 -10.61
CA PRO A 205 3.14 -41.45 -11.85
C PRO A 205 2.22 -40.74 -12.84
N GLU A 206 0.98 -41.23 -13.01
CA GLU A 206 0.00 -40.61 -13.92
C GLU A 206 -0.48 -39.24 -13.42
N ALA A 207 -0.78 -39.12 -12.12
CA ALA A 207 -1.14 -37.84 -11.51
C ALA A 207 0.00 -36.82 -11.66
N ARG A 208 1.25 -37.23 -11.40
CA ARG A 208 2.44 -36.38 -11.56
C ARG A 208 2.63 -35.95 -13.02
N ARG A 209 2.42 -36.84 -13.99
CA ARG A 209 2.47 -36.50 -15.42
C ARG A 209 1.41 -35.47 -15.78
N ARG A 210 0.15 -35.69 -15.38
CA ARG A 210 -0.97 -34.78 -15.66
C ARG A 210 -0.74 -33.38 -15.06
N VAL A 211 -0.27 -33.33 -13.81
CA VAL A 211 0.06 -32.05 -13.15
C VAL A 211 1.24 -31.37 -13.85
N ARG A 212 2.27 -32.11 -14.25
CA ARG A 212 3.39 -31.56 -15.01
C ARG A 212 2.94 -30.95 -16.34
N GLU A 213 2.07 -31.64 -17.09
CA GLU A 213 1.51 -31.12 -18.34
C GLU A 213 0.69 -29.84 -18.11
N ALA A 214 -0.15 -29.82 -17.07
CA ALA A 214 -0.93 -28.63 -16.70
C ALA A 214 -0.03 -27.44 -16.29
N VAL A 215 1.00 -27.68 -15.46
CA VAL A 215 1.98 -26.65 -15.06
C VAL A 215 2.75 -26.14 -16.27
N GLN A 216 3.12 -27.03 -17.21
CA GLN A 216 3.78 -26.64 -18.44
C GLN A 216 2.88 -25.78 -19.33
N ALA A 217 1.60 -26.12 -19.45
CA ALA A 217 0.64 -25.30 -20.20
C ALA A 217 0.54 -23.89 -19.61
N VAL A 218 0.38 -23.76 -18.29
CA VAL A 218 0.36 -22.45 -17.60
C VAL A 218 1.68 -21.69 -17.80
N ALA A 219 2.82 -22.37 -17.72
CA ALA A 219 4.12 -21.73 -17.95
C ALA A 219 4.26 -21.19 -19.38
N VAL A 220 3.76 -21.93 -20.39
CA VAL A 220 3.75 -21.48 -21.78
C VAL A 220 2.83 -20.25 -21.93
N GLU A 221 1.63 -20.28 -21.36
CA GLU A 221 0.70 -19.14 -21.40
C GLU A 221 1.29 -17.88 -20.75
N LEU A 222 1.96 -18.02 -19.60
CA LEU A 222 2.65 -16.91 -18.94
C LEU A 222 3.81 -16.38 -19.79
N LEU A 223 4.63 -17.26 -20.37
CA LEU A 223 5.74 -16.87 -21.24
C LEU A 223 5.22 -16.12 -22.48
N ASP A 224 4.16 -16.60 -23.11
CA ASP A 224 3.51 -15.94 -24.24
C ASP A 224 2.97 -14.55 -23.85
N LEU A 225 2.36 -14.42 -22.67
CA LEU A 225 1.89 -13.14 -22.14
C LEU A 225 3.06 -12.16 -21.93
N TYR A 226 4.16 -12.61 -21.32
CA TYR A 226 5.35 -11.78 -21.11
C TYR A 226 6.00 -11.38 -22.44
N ALA A 227 6.10 -12.30 -23.40
CA ALA A 227 6.66 -12.03 -24.72
C ALA A 227 5.82 -10.96 -25.46
N ARG A 228 4.49 -11.08 -25.41
CA ARG A 228 3.57 -10.07 -25.98
C ARG A 228 3.73 -8.70 -25.31
N ARG A 229 3.88 -8.65 -23.98
CA ARG A 229 4.11 -7.39 -23.26
C ARG A 229 5.48 -6.77 -23.53
N GLN A 230 6.52 -7.58 -23.77
CA GLN A 230 7.86 -7.05 -24.11
C GLN A 230 7.89 -6.29 -25.43
N VAL A 231 7.06 -6.68 -26.39
CA VAL A 231 6.96 -6.03 -27.71
C VAL A 231 5.82 -5.01 -27.79
N ALA A 232 4.91 -4.99 -26.82
CA ALA A 232 3.82 -4.02 -26.77
C ALA A 232 4.36 -2.62 -26.42
N GLU A 233 3.98 -1.63 -27.22
CA GLU A 233 4.17 -0.22 -26.88
C GLU A 233 3.16 0.17 -25.79
N GLY A 234 3.67 0.49 -24.61
CA GLY A 234 2.90 1.03 -23.50
C GLY A 234 2.94 2.56 -23.46
N PHE A 235 2.48 3.12 -22.34
CA PHE A 235 2.57 4.54 -22.05
C PHE A 235 3.59 4.77 -20.94
N ALA A 236 4.65 5.53 -21.22
CA ALA A 236 5.59 5.99 -20.21
C ALA A 236 4.98 7.19 -19.47
N PHE A 237 4.70 7.00 -18.19
CA PHE A 237 4.23 8.07 -17.31
C PHE A 237 5.33 9.11 -17.10
N SER A 238 4.96 10.36 -16.82
CA SER A 238 5.92 11.43 -16.55
C SER A 238 6.59 11.24 -15.19
N GLU A 239 7.74 11.89 -14.99
CA GLU A 239 8.36 12.05 -13.67
C GLU A 239 7.36 12.66 -12.66
N ASP A 240 7.64 12.46 -11.37
CA ASP A 240 6.79 12.94 -10.29
C ASP A 240 6.65 14.47 -10.30
N SER A 241 5.40 14.94 -10.20
CA SER A 241 5.09 16.36 -10.07
C SER A 241 5.26 16.85 -8.62
N VAL A 242 5.27 18.17 -8.43
CA VAL A 242 5.25 18.78 -7.09
C VAL A 242 4.04 18.27 -6.27
N TRP A 243 2.87 18.14 -6.91
CA TRP A 243 1.67 17.58 -6.26
C TRP A 243 1.84 16.13 -5.83
N GLN A 244 2.63 15.31 -6.55
CA GLN A 244 2.94 13.95 -6.12
C GLN A 244 3.72 13.98 -4.80
N SER A 245 4.76 14.81 -4.70
CA SER A 245 5.54 14.96 -3.47
C SER A 245 4.70 15.49 -2.30
N GLU A 246 3.77 16.40 -2.57
CA GLU A 246 2.82 16.91 -1.56
C GLU A 246 1.86 15.83 -1.06
N LEU A 247 1.29 15.03 -1.95
CA LEU A 247 0.41 13.92 -1.60
C LEU A 247 1.13 12.91 -0.72
N GLU A 248 2.36 12.55 -1.09
CA GLU A 248 3.20 11.62 -0.32
C GLU A 248 3.55 12.20 1.06
N SER A 249 3.90 13.49 1.10
CA SER A 249 4.15 14.23 2.33
C SER A 249 2.91 14.41 3.21
N SER A 250 1.70 14.22 2.66
CA SER A 250 0.46 14.26 3.45
C SER A 250 0.15 12.93 4.15
N PHE A 251 0.88 11.84 3.87
CA PHE A 251 0.56 10.51 4.39
C PHE A 251 0.71 10.40 5.90
N PRO A 252 -0.34 10.15 6.71
CA PRO A 252 -0.25 10.29 8.17
C PRO A 252 0.62 9.26 8.88
N TYR A 253 1.16 8.27 8.18
CA TYR A 253 2.05 7.25 8.77
C TYR A 253 3.48 7.43 8.27
N VAL A 254 4.40 6.66 8.86
CA VAL A 254 5.78 6.55 8.37
C VAL A 254 5.87 5.28 7.55
N GLU A 255 6.34 5.42 6.32
CA GLU A 255 6.51 4.30 5.42
C GLU A 255 7.60 3.33 5.92
N THR A 256 7.36 2.03 5.75
CA THR A 256 8.37 1.01 5.99
C THR A 256 9.40 0.98 4.87
N PRO A 257 10.62 0.44 5.09
CA PRO A 257 11.61 0.27 4.02
C PRO A 257 11.03 -0.47 2.79
N ASP A 258 10.24 -1.53 3.02
CA ASP A 258 9.61 -2.30 1.95
C ASP A 258 8.57 -1.48 1.17
N GLN A 259 7.81 -0.62 1.84
CA GLN A 259 6.87 0.30 1.17
C GLN A 259 7.61 1.33 0.31
N VAL A 260 8.71 1.90 0.83
CA VAL A 260 9.55 2.85 0.07
C VAL A 260 10.11 2.18 -1.18
N GLN A 261 10.63 0.96 -1.05
CA GLN A 261 11.15 0.19 -2.17
C GLN A 261 10.06 -0.15 -3.19
N ALA A 262 8.91 -0.65 -2.73
CA ALA A 262 7.78 -0.99 -3.60
C ALA A 262 7.27 0.24 -4.39
N LEU A 263 7.17 1.40 -3.74
CA LEU A 263 6.79 2.65 -4.38
C LEU A 263 7.79 3.08 -5.45
N ALA A 264 9.09 3.02 -5.15
CA ALA A 264 10.13 3.35 -6.11
C ALA A 264 10.11 2.43 -7.33
N ASP A 265 9.90 1.13 -7.11
CA ASP A 265 9.83 0.15 -8.19
C ASP A 265 8.58 0.31 -9.07
N ILE A 266 7.41 0.58 -8.46
CA ILE A 266 6.17 0.88 -9.20
C ILE A 266 6.36 2.12 -10.06
N LYS A 267 6.89 3.22 -9.49
CA LYS A 267 7.11 4.46 -10.24
C LYS A 267 8.07 4.26 -11.40
N ARG A 268 9.17 3.52 -11.18
CA ARG A 268 10.12 3.18 -12.23
C ARG A 268 9.46 2.42 -13.36
N ASP A 269 8.66 1.40 -13.04
CA ASP A 269 7.96 0.61 -14.06
C ASP A 269 6.96 1.47 -14.84
N MET A 270 6.21 2.35 -14.16
CA MET A 270 5.30 3.30 -14.79
C MET A 270 6.03 4.27 -15.73
N GLU A 271 7.25 4.70 -15.42
CA GLU A 271 8.01 5.61 -16.28
C GLU A 271 8.63 4.91 -17.51
N THR A 272 8.51 3.58 -17.63
CA THR A 272 8.97 2.86 -18.82
C THR A 272 7.92 2.82 -19.93
N PRO A 273 8.34 2.76 -21.21
CA PRO A 273 7.41 2.60 -22.33
C PRO A 273 6.82 1.18 -22.42
N ARG A 274 7.09 0.30 -21.46
CA ARG A 274 6.56 -1.06 -21.42
C ARG A 274 5.38 -1.12 -20.46
N PRO A 275 4.30 -1.83 -20.80
CA PRO A 275 3.19 -2.01 -19.86
C PRO A 275 3.67 -2.65 -18.56
N MET A 276 3.45 -1.95 -17.44
CA MET A 276 3.75 -2.47 -16.11
C MET A 276 2.85 -3.68 -15.80
N ASP A 277 3.45 -4.73 -15.23
CA ASP A 277 2.76 -5.88 -14.66
C ASP A 277 3.44 -6.28 -13.37
N ARG A 278 2.86 -5.86 -12.24
CA ARG A 278 3.48 -6.00 -10.92
C ARG A 278 2.46 -6.46 -9.89
N LEU A 279 2.85 -7.48 -9.14
CA LEU A 279 2.13 -7.95 -7.97
C LEU A 279 2.73 -7.35 -6.70
N LEU A 280 1.92 -6.64 -5.92
CA LEU A 280 2.30 -6.14 -4.60
C LEU A 280 1.81 -7.10 -3.52
N CYS A 281 2.72 -7.89 -2.95
CA CYS A 281 2.42 -8.78 -1.84
C CYS A 281 2.55 -8.05 -0.50
N GLY A 282 1.61 -8.28 0.41
CA GLY A 282 1.66 -7.76 1.77
C GLY A 282 0.44 -8.19 2.59
N ASP A 283 0.62 -8.35 3.89
CA ASP A 283 -0.44 -8.73 4.81
C ASP A 283 -1.50 -7.61 4.94
N VAL A 284 -2.65 -7.98 5.51
CA VAL A 284 -3.72 -7.03 5.80
C VAL A 284 -3.19 -5.94 6.74
N GLY A 285 -3.42 -4.68 6.36
CA GLY A 285 -3.00 -3.51 7.15
C GLY A 285 -1.60 -2.97 6.85
N TYR A 286 -0.85 -3.57 5.91
CA TYR A 286 0.50 -3.11 5.53
C TYR A 286 0.49 -1.95 4.53
N GLY A 287 -0.63 -1.22 4.39
CA GLY A 287 -0.70 -0.01 3.57
C GLY A 287 -0.72 -0.20 2.05
N LYS A 288 -1.07 -1.39 1.54
CA LYS A 288 -1.22 -1.66 0.08
C LYS A 288 -2.10 -0.62 -0.62
N THR A 289 -3.18 -0.20 0.04
CA THR A 289 -4.09 0.86 -0.45
C THR A 289 -3.38 2.18 -0.70
N GLU A 290 -2.43 2.58 0.18
CA GLU A 290 -1.68 3.82 0.00
C GLU A 290 -0.75 3.74 -1.22
N VAL A 291 -0.14 2.57 -1.43
CA VAL A 291 0.72 2.33 -2.60
C VAL A 291 -0.07 2.42 -3.90
N ALA A 292 -1.24 1.78 -3.95
CA ALA A 292 -2.17 1.86 -5.07
C ALA A 292 -2.65 3.30 -5.33
N LEU A 293 -2.97 4.04 -4.27
CA LEU A 293 -3.42 5.42 -4.36
C LEU A 293 -2.35 6.32 -4.98
N ARG A 294 -1.10 6.20 -4.55
CA ARG A 294 0.01 7.00 -5.11
C ARG A 294 0.26 6.70 -6.57
N ALA A 295 0.16 5.43 -6.99
CA ALA A 295 0.26 5.04 -8.39
C ALA A 295 -0.90 5.60 -9.22
N ALA A 296 -2.14 5.50 -8.73
CA ALA A 296 -3.31 6.07 -9.38
C ALA A 296 -3.20 7.60 -9.53
N PHE A 297 -2.72 8.29 -8.49
CA PHE A 297 -2.50 9.72 -8.56
C PHE A 297 -1.43 10.09 -9.60
N LYS A 298 -0.28 9.38 -9.64
CA LYS A 298 0.75 9.58 -10.69
C LYS A 298 0.18 9.40 -12.10
N SER A 299 -0.71 8.42 -12.29
CA SER A 299 -1.41 8.21 -13.55
C SER A 299 -2.23 9.44 -13.96
N VAL A 300 -3.02 9.97 -13.03
CA VAL A 300 -3.83 11.19 -13.25
C VAL A 300 -2.95 12.41 -13.53
N MET A 301 -1.82 12.55 -12.83
CA MET A 301 -0.87 13.64 -13.07
C MET A 301 -0.23 13.58 -14.46
N SER A 302 -0.17 12.40 -15.07
CA SER A 302 0.26 12.22 -16.46
C SER A 302 -0.87 12.35 -17.49
N GLY A 303 -2.06 12.81 -17.06
CA GLY A 303 -3.22 13.00 -17.93
C GLY A 303 -3.98 11.73 -18.29
N LYS A 304 -3.77 10.64 -17.54
CA LYS A 304 -4.44 9.34 -17.77
C LYS A 304 -5.45 9.03 -16.68
N GLN A 305 -6.54 8.35 -17.04
CA GLN A 305 -7.51 7.83 -16.07
C GLN A 305 -6.96 6.57 -15.39
N ALA A 306 -7.42 6.31 -14.15
CA ALA A 306 -7.10 5.10 -13.41
C ALA A 306 -8.37 4.34 -12.99
N ALA A 307 -8.29 3.01 -12.99
CA ALA A 307 -9.34 2.13 -12.50
C ALA A 307 -8.83 1.29 -11.32
N VAL A 308 -9.64 1.19 -10.26
CA VAL A 308 -9.37 0.30 -9.12
C VAL A 308 -10.49 -0.74 -9.03
N LEU A 309 -10.14 -1.99 -9.34
CA LEU A 309 -11.05 -3.12 -9.33
C LEU A 309 -10.96 -3.85 -7.99
N VAL A 310 -12.10 -4.02 -7.32
CA VAL A 310 -12.20 -4.64 -5.98
C VAL A 310 -13.30 -5.71 -5.94
N PRO A 311 -13.17 -6.78 -5.12
CA PRO A 311 -14.06 -7.94 -5.27
C PRO A 311 -15.45 -7.72 -4.67
N THR A 312 -15.59 -6.77 -3.73
CA THR A 312 -16.86 -6.55 -3.01
C THR A 312 -17.27 -5.10 -2.99
N THR A 313 -18.58 -4.86 -2.93
CA THR A 313 -19.17 -3.52 -2.81
C THR A 313 -18.68 -2.78 -1.55
N VAL A 314 -18.43 -3.51 -0.45
CA VAL A 314 -17.92 -2.93 0.80
C VAL A 314 -16.49 -2.43 0.64
N LEU A 315 -15.60 -3.23 0.02
CA LEU A 315 -14.24 -2.80 -0.28
C LEU A 315 -14.24 -1.61 -1.26
N ALA A 316 -15.14 -1.60 -2.25
CA ALA A 316 -15.29 -0.46 -3.16
C ALA A 316 -15.59 0.84 -2.39
N GLN A 317 -16.51 0.78 -1.43
CA GLN A 317 -16.85 1.93 -0.59
C GLN A 317 -15.66 2.37 0.26
N GLN A 318 -14.95 1.42 0.90
CA GLN A 318 -13.78 1.74 1.74
C GLN A 318 -12.65 2.41 0.94
N HIS A 319 -12.33 1.88 -0.24
CA HIS A 319 -11.36 2.47 -1.15
C HIS A 319 -11.83 3.85 -1.62
N TYR A 320 -13.10 4.00 -1.99
CA TYR A 320 -13.66 5.28 -2.41
C TYR A 320 -13.58 6.35 -1.34
N ASP A 321 -13.94 6.03 -0.10
CA ASP A 321 -13.86 6.96 1.03
C ASP A 321 -12.40 7.36 1.30
N THR A 322 -11.48 6.39 1.29
CA THR A 322 -10.05 6.63 1.48
C THR A 322 -9.47 7.52 0.38
N PHE A 323 -9.74 7.20 -0.89
CA PHE A 323 -9.24 7.97 -2.03
C PHE A 323 -9.80 9.39 -2.02
N ARG A 324 -11.11 9.57 -1.80
CA ARG A 324 -11.71 10.90 -1.72
C ARG A 324 -11.13 11.73 -0.58
N GLN A 325 -10.89 11.12 0.58
CA GLN A 325 -10.31 11.83 1.72
C GLN A 325 -8.87 12.24 1.45
N ARG A 326 -8.02 11.30 1.01
CA ARG A 326 -6.60 11.53 0.73
C ARG A 326 -6.38 12.52 -0.42
N LEU A 327 -7.25 12.51 -1.44
CA LEU A 327 -7.14 13.36 -2.63
C LEU A 327 -7.95 14.67 -2.54
N SER A 328 -8.58 14.97 -1.40
CA SER A 328 -9.46 16.14 -1.22
C SER A 328 -8.79 17.50 -1.45
N ALA A 329 -7.47 17.58 -1.30
CA ALA A 329 -6.68 18.79 -1.52
C ALA A 329 -6.27 19.00 -3.00
N PHE A 330 -6.61 18.06 -3.89
CA PHE A 330 -6.20 18.05 -5.29
C PHE A 330 -7.43 18.11 -6.21
N PRO A 331 -7.31 18.67 -7.42
CA PRO A 331 -8.39 18.75 -8.38
C PRO A 331 -8.58 17.40 -9.10
N VAL A 332 -8.77 16.31 -8.35
CA VAL A 332 -8.95 14.95 -8.87
C VAL A 332 -10.36 14.46 -8.54
N THR A 333 -11.08 14.05 -9.58
CA THR A 333 -12.44 13.53 -9.46
C THR A 333 -12.40 12.01 -9.30
N VAL A 334 -12.76 11.56 -8.10
CA VAL A 334 -12.87 10.13 -7.78
C VAL A 334 -14.34 9.75 -7.73
N GLU A 335 -14.73 8.71 -8.47
CA GLU A 335 -16.08 8.13 -8.42
C GLU A 335 -16.07 6.64 -8.11
N MET A 336 -17.24 6.13 -7.69
CA MET A 336 -17.43 4.72 -7.37
C MET A 336 -18.56 4.09 -8.17
N LEU A 337 -18.29 2.98 -8.84
CA LEU A 337 -19.26 2.12 -9.52
C LEU A 337 -19.47 0.81 -8.75
N SER A 338 -20.59 0.73 -8.02
CA SER A 338 -20.92 -0.43 -7.21
C SER A 338 -22.44 -0.59 -7.05
N ARG A 339 -22.86 -1.68 -6.39
CA ARG A 339 -24.29 -1.91 -6.09
C ARG A 339 -24.92 -0.87 -5.16
N PHE A 340 -24.11 -0.03 -4.49
CA PHE A 340 -24.61 1.07 -3.67
C PHE A 340 -25.00 2.32 -4.48
N ARG A 341 -24.66 2.37 -5.77
CA ARG A 341 -25.13 3.43 -6.67
C ARG A 341 -26.43 3.05 -7.34
N THR A 342 -27.37 3.97 -7.37
CA THR A 342 -28.62 3.85 -8.14
C THR A 342 -28.31 3.77 -9.65
N PRO A 343 -29.21 3.19 -10.47
CA PRO A 343 -29.00 3.11 -11.91
C PRO A 343 -28.75 4.48 -12.56
N ARG A 344 -29.44 5.52 -12.09
CA ARG A 344 -29.27 6.89 -12.56
C ARG A 344 -27.86 7.43 -12.29
N GLU A 345 -27.36 7.24 -11.06
CA GLU A 345 -25.99 7.65 -10.70
C GLU A 345 -24.96 6.88 -11.52
N GLN A 346 -25.14 5.56 -11.70
CA GLN A 346 -24.25 4.76 -12.54
C GLN A 346 -24.20 5.28 -13.97
N SER A 347 -25.35 5.55 -14.61
CA SER A 347 -25.38 6.13 -15.96
C SER A 347 -24.66 7.47 -16.04
N GLN A 348 -24.79 8.32 -15.02
CA GLN A 348 -24.12 9.62 -14.97
C GLN A 348 -22.60 9.45 -14.84
N ILE A 349 -22.14 8.56 -13.96
CA ILE A 349 -20.72 8.28 -13.77
C ILE A 349 -20.11 7.71 -15.05
N LEU A 350 -20.79 6.78 -15.72
CA LEU A 350 -20.30 6.18 -16.98
C LEU A 350 -20.18 7.22 -18.10
N TYR A 351 -21.16 8.11 -18.21
CA TYR A 351 -21.10 9.21 -19.17
C TYR A 351 -19.92 10.15 -18.86
N ALA A 352 -19.73 10.53 -17.60
CA ALA A 352 -18.62 11.37 -17.18
C ALA A 352 -17.26 10.68 -17.37
N LEU A 353 -17.18 9.36 -17.14
CA LEU A 353 -15.99 8.55 -17.36
C LEU A 353 -15.57 8.52 -18.83
N ALA A 354 -16.54 8.32 -19.73
CA ALA A 354 -16.31 8.32 -21.17
C ALA A 354 -15.88 9.69 -21.72
N GLN A 355 -16.26 10.78 -21.04
CA GLN A 355 -15.82 12.15 -21.36
C GLN A 355 -14.48 12.53 -20.73
N GLY A 356 -13.95 11.72 -19.81
CA GLY A 356 -12.74 12.03 -19.04
C GLY A 356 -12.95 13.06 -17.94
N ALA A 357 -14.18 13.24 -17.46
CA ALA A 357 -14.47 14.09 -16.30
C ALA A 357 -14.28 13.35 -14.96
N VAL A 358 -14.18 12.01 -14.99
CA VAL A 358 -13.80 11.18 -13.85
C VAL A 358 -12.36 10.72 -14.06
N ASP A 359 -11.48 11.07 -13.14
CA ASP A 359 -10.04 10.75 -13.23
C ASP A 359 -9.76 9.35 -12.68
N ILE A 360 -10.38 9.00 -11.55
CA ILE A 360 -10.23 7.70 -10.89
C ILE A 360 -11.61 7.09 -10.67
N VAL A 361 -11.79 5.85 -11.13
CA VAL A 361 -13.01 5.09 -10.84
C VAL A 361 -12.68 3.84 -10.03
N ILE A 362 -13.40 3.66 -8.93
CA ILE A 362 -13.28 2.51 -8.05
C ILE A 362 -14.53 1.67 -8.21
N GLY A 363 -14.41 0.36 -8.40
CA GLY A 363 -15.61 -0.43 -8.62
C GLY A 363 -15.39 -1.92 -8.56
N THR A 364 -16.52 -2.62 -8.55
CA THR A 364 -16.54 -4.08 -8.55
C THR A 364 -16.47 -4.62 -9.98
N HIS A 365 -16.87 -5.89 -10.19
CA HIS A 365 -17.14 -6.46 -11.51
C HIS A 365 -18.05 -5.59 -12.41
N ARG A 366 -18.72 -4.57 -11.86
CA ARG A 366 -19.42 -3.57 -12.66
C ARG A 366 -18.50 -2.85 -13.66
N LEU A 367 -17.22 -2.65 -13.34
CA LEU A 367 -16.24 -1.96 -14.17
C LEU A 367 -15.83 -2.74 -15.43
N ILE A 368 -15.95 -4.05 -15.42
CA ILE A 368 -15.58 -4.92 -16.55
C ILE A 368 -16.76 -5.20 -17.49
N GLN A 369 -17.92 -4.59 -17.24
CA GLN A 369 -19.07 -4.75 -18.12
C GLN A 369 -18.85 -4.04 -19.47
N PRO A 370 -19.42 -4.56 -20.57
CA PRO A 370 -19.15 -4.03 -21.92
C PRO A 370 -19.56 -2.56 -22.14
N ASP A 371 -20.44 -2.01 -21.31
CA ASP A 371 -20.93 -0.64 -21.42
C ASP A 371 -20.00 0.39 -20.74
N VAL A 372 -18.94 -0.06 -20.07
CA VAL A 372 -17.94 0.81 -19.44
C VAL A 372 -16.90 1.24 -20.47
N THR A 373 -16.89 2.53 -20.80
CA THR A 373 -15.92 3.12 -21.73
C THR A 373 -15.12 4.20 -21.02
N PHE A 374 -13.79 4.09 -21.09
CA PHE A 374 -12.86 5.11 -20.64
C PHE A 374 -12.47 6.01 -21.80
N ARG A 375 -12.18 7.28 -21.52
CA ARG A 375 -11.59 8.19 -22.51
C ARG A 375 -10.14 7.85 -22.79
N ASP A 376 -9.35 7.65 -21.73
CA ASP A 376 -7.92 7.38 -21.82
C ASP A 376 -7.42 6.69 -20.53
N LEU A 377 -7.67 5.39 -20.42
CA LEU A 377 -7.25 4.57 -19.28
C LEU A 377 -5.75 4.27 -19.35
N GLY A 378 -4.99 4.68 -18.32
CA GLY A 378 -3.55 4.41 -18.23
C GLY A 378 -3.16 3.40 -17.17
N LEU A 379 -3.89 3.32 -16.06
CA LEU A 379 -3.57 2.41 -14.95
C LEU A 379 -4.77 1.59 -14.51
N VAL A 380 -4.54 0.30 -14.28
CA VAL A 380 -5.48 -0.59 -13.61
C VAL A 380 -4.83 -1.14 -12.35
N VAL A 381 -5.50 -0.98 -11.22
CA VAL A 381 -5.16 -1.61 -9.95
C VAL A 381 -6.20 -2.68 -9.65
N ILE A 382 -5.76 -3.91 -9.38
CA ILE A 382 -6.65 -5.01 -8.97
C ILE A 382 -6.29 -5.35 -7.52
N ASP A 383 -7.25 -5.22 -6.62
CA ASP A 383 -7.06 -5.54 -5.20
C ASP A 383 -7.73 -6.87 -4.88
N GLU A 384 -7.03 -7.75 -4.15
CA GLU A 384 -7.51 -9.09 -3.77
C GLU A 384 -7.97 -9.94 -4.99
N GLU A 385 -7.13 -10.03 -6.02
CA GLU A 385 -7.40 -10.73 -7.29
C GLU A 385 -7.91 -12.17 -7.09
N GLN A 386 -7.39 -12.89 -6.10
CA GLN A 386 -7.77 -14.27 -5.80
C GLN A 386 -9.24 -14.44 -5.37
N ARG A 387 -9.93 -13.34 -5.04
CA ARG A 387 -11.37 -13.34 -4.72
C ARG A 387 -12.26 -13.09 -5.94
N PHE A 388 -11.69 -12.73 -7.08
CA PHE A 388 -12.40 -12.68 -8.35
C PHE A 388 -12.49 -14.10 -8.87
N GLY A 389 -13.66 -14.71 -8.71
CA GLY A 389 -13.91 -16.06 -9.22
C GLY A 389 -13.68 -16.09 -10.73
N VAL A 390 -12.86 -17.03 -11.18
CA VAL A 390 -12.83 -17.45 -12.58
C VAL A 390 -13.96 -18.47 -12.72
N THR A 391 -15.15 -18.01 -13.09
CA THR A 391 -16.26 -18.91 -13.46
C THR A 391 -16.18 -19.30 -14.91
#